data_AF-A0A812P1T3-F1
#
_entry.id   AF-A0A812P1T3-F1
#
_cell.length_a   1.000
_cell.length_b   1.000
_cell.length_c   1.000
_cell.angle_alpha   90.00
_cell.angle_beta   90.00
_cell.angle_gamma   90.00
#
_symmetry.space_group_name_H-M   'P 1'
#
loop_
_entity.id
_entity.type
_entity.pdbx_description
1 polymer ?
#
loop_
_entity_poly.entity_id
_entity_poly.type
_entity_poly.pdbx_seq_one_letter_code
_entity_poly.pdbx_strand_id
1 'polypeptide(L)'
;MARKAAKSVGQSASDQIVASKRALDRLREDECWTRVDCDGDYIRRVAGTVGTISPLFKIKDALMEVYSEDPPNLPDLEDVLQHVSQLDYQAYCTIFAINGGPDSFRKYMAEASNALDVCIKDFTALAKAVQS
;
A
#
# COMPACT_ATOMS: atom_id res chain seq x y z
N MET A 1 -12.77 30.37 27.99
CA MET A 1 -11.91 30.47 26.79
C MET A 1 -11.85 29.10 26.14
N ALA A 2 -12.55 28.91 25.03
CA ALA A 2 -12.56 27.65 24.30
C ALA A 2 -11.25 27.51 23.51
N ARG A 3 -10.40 26.54 23.88
CA ARG A 3 -9.32 26.09 23.00
C ARG A 3 -9.96 25.31 21.85
N LYS A 4 -10.21 26.00 20.75
CA LYS A 4 -10.53 25.37 19.47
C LYS A 4 -9.27 24.59 19.06
N ALA A 5 -9.30 23.27 19.24
CA ALA A 5 -8.24 22.39 18.77
C ALA A 5 -8.05 22.68 17.27
N ALA A 6 -6.85 23.13 16.91
CA ALA A 6 -6.47 23.24 15.52
C ALA A 6 -6.56 21.84 14.93
N LYS A 7 -7.53 21.59 14.03
CA LYS A 7 -7.39 20.52 13.04
C LYS A 7 -6.03 20.79 12.40
N SER A 8 -5.06 19.91 12.64
CA SER A 8 -3.89 19.86 11.75
C SER A 8 -4.43 19.84 10.33
N VAL A 9 -3.67 20.39 9.38
CA VAL A 9 -3.95 20.23 7.95
C VAL A 9 -3.65 18.77 7.59
N GLY A 10 -4.37 17.85 8.23
CA GLY A 10 -4.34 16.41 8.01
C GLY A 10 -5.21 16.15 6.81
N GLN A 11 -4.61 15.55 5.80
CA GLN A 11 -5.33 14.92 4.71
C GLN A 11 -6.44 14.05 5.32
N SER A 12 -7.69 14.21 4.87
CA SER A 12 -8.78 13.41 5.42
C SER A 12 -8.51 11.91 5.19
N ALA A 13 -9.06 11.03 6.03
CA ALA A 13 -8.89 9.58 5.86
C ALA A 13 -9.27 9.15 4.42
N SER A 14 -10.38 9.66 3.90
CA SER A 14 -10.82 9.46 2.52
C SER A 14 -9.78 9.91 1.48
N ASP A 15 -9.21 11.10 1.64
CA ASP A 15 -8.16 11.61 0.74
C ASP A 15 -6.89 10.74 0.79
N GLN A 16 -6.53 10.23 1.96
CA GLN A 16 -5.36 9.36 2.13
C GLN A 16 -5.59 8.00 1.47
N ILE A 17 -6.79 7.42 1.57
CA ILE A 17 -7.17 6.17 0.88
C ILE A 17 -7.09 6.35 -0.64
N VAL A 18 -7.67 7.42 -1.18
CA VAL A 18 -7.62 7.70 -2.62
C VAL A 18 -6.19 7.95 -3.10
N ALA A 19 -5.39 8.69 -2.33
CA ALA A 19 -3.98 8.92 -2.65
C ALA A 19 -3.17 7.62 -2.60
N SER A 20 -3.45 6.74 -1.64
CA SER A 20 -2.81 5.42 -1.50
C SER A 20 -3.12 4.52 -2.68
N LYS A 21 -4.40 4.45 -3.08
CA LYS A 21 -4.81 3.73 -4.30
C LYS A 21 -4.04 4.22 -5.52
N ARG A 22 -3.93 5.54 -5.71
CA ARG A 22 -3.18 6.12 -6.84
C ARG A 22 -1.69 5.79 -6.79
N ALA A 23 -1.08 5.73 -5.60
CA ALA A 23 0.31 5.35 -5.45
C ALA A 23 0.53 3.89 -5.85
N LEU A 24 -0.36 2.99 -5.44
CA LEU A 24 -0.32 1.57 -5.82
C LEU A 24 -0.54 1.35 -7.33
N ASP A 25 -1.48 2.07 -7.95
CA ASP A 25 -1.69 2.01 -9.41
C ASP A 25 -0.43 2.46 -10.17
N ARG A 26 0.17 3.59 -9.78
CA ARG A 26 1.40 4.08 -10.40
C ARG A 26 2.54 3.09 -10.23
N LEU A 27 2.64 2.47 -9.06
CA LEU A 27 3.62 1.43 -8.83
C LEU A 27 3.41 0.26 -9.80
N ARG A 28 2.17 -0.17 -10.06
CA ARG A 28 1.86 -1.23 -11.04
C ARG A 28 2.31 -0.88 -12.46
N GLU A 29 2.23 0.39 -12.83
CA GLU A 29 2.65 0.90 -14.16
C GLU A 29 4.17 1.06 -14.29
N ASP A 30 4.93 0.90 -13.20
CA ASP A 30 6.37 1.12 -13.17
C ASP A 30 7.14 0.04 -13.96
N GLU A 31 8.20 0.44 -14.66
CA GLU A 31 9.08 -0.47 -15.40
C GLU A 31 9.83 -1.45 -14.48
N CYS A 32 9.91 -1.16 -13.17
CA CYS A 32 10.54 -1.98 -12.14
C CYS A 32 10.14 -3.47 -12.23
N TRP A 33 8.87 -3.78 -12.55
CA TRP A 33 8.39 -5.18 -12.62
C TRP A 33 9.10 -6.05 -13.66
N THR A 34 9.69 -5.43 -14.69
CA THR A 34 10.31 -6.13 -15.82
C THR A 34 11.84 -6.14 -15.74
N ARG A 35 12.41 -5.41 -14.78
CA ARG A 35 13.85 -5.20 -14.64
C ARG A 35 14.46 -6.15 -13.62
N VAL A 36 15.58 -6.79 -14.00
CA VAL A 36 16.34 -7.70 -13.11
C VAL A 36 17.14 -6.98 -12.02
N ASP A 37 17.09 -5.65 -11.98
CA ASP A 37 17.73 -4.78 -11.00
C ASP A 37 16.73 -3.87 -10.27
N CYS A 38 15.43 -4.20 -10.33
CA CYS A 38 14.41 -3.47 -9.58
C CYS A 38 14.69 -3.53 -8.07
N ASP A 39 14.73 -2.37 -7.45
CA ASP A 39 15.01 -2.23 -6.02
C ASP A 39 13.76 -2.58 -5.22
N GLY A 40 13.79 -3.71 -4.50
CA GLY A 40 12.73 -4.09 -3.58
C GLY A 40 12.44 -3.01 -2.52
N ASP A 41 13.44 -2.22 -2.12
CA ASP A 41 13.26 -1.12 -1.17
C ASP A 41 12.41 0.01 -1.76
N TYR A 42 12.47 0.24 -3.08
CA TYR A 42 11.57 1.18 -3.76
C TYR A 42 10.10 0.76 -3.63
N ILE A 43 9.79 -0.53 -3.87
CA ILE A 43 8.43 -1.07 -3.71
C ILE A 43 7.94 -0.86 -2.27
N ARG A 44 8.79 -1.17 -1.27
CA ARG A 44 8.46 -1.01 0.17
C ARG A 44 8.21 0.45 0.54
N ARG A 45 8.98 1.39 -0.03
CA ARG A 45 8.76 2.83 0.16
C ARG A 45 7.42 3.27 -0.39
N VAL A 46 7.02 2.80 -1.57
CA VAL A 46 5.69 3.10 -2.12
C VAL A 46 4.57 2.44 -1.31
N ALA A 47 4.78 1.21 -0.84
CA ALA A 47 3.85 0.52 0.06
C ALA A 47 3.72 1.19 1.45
N GLY A 48 4.55 2.19 1.76
CA GLY A 48 4.49 2.97 3.00
C GLY A 48 4.99 2.23 4.25
N THR A 49 5.66 1.10 4.06
CA THR A 49 6.25 0.29 5.13
C THR A 49 7.68 0.73 5.48
N VAL A 50 8.34 1.46 4.57
CA VAL A 50 9.64 2.08 4.77
C VAL A 50 9.58 3.57 4.44
N GLY A 51 10.07 4.41 5.35
CA GLY A 51 10.02 5.87 5.21
C GLY A 51 8.63 6.46 5.49
N THR A 52 8.46 7.75 5.20
CA THR A 52 7.28 8.52 5.64
C THR A 52 6.62 9.34 4.54
N ILE A 53 7.06 9.18 3.29
CA ILE A 53 6.63 10.03 2.16
C ILE A 53 5.42 9.42 1.43
N SER A 54 5.27 8.10 1.46
CA SER A 54 4.14 7.45 0.80
C SER A 54 2.81 7.81 1.49
N PRO A 55 1.73 8.00 0.71
CA PRO A 55 0.38 8.10 1.26
C PRO A 55 -0.05 6.89 2.10
N LEU A 56 0.58 5.72 1.91
CA LEU A 56 0.34 4.53 2.71
C LEU A 56 1.05 4.57 4.07
N PHE A 57 1.91 5.55 4.33
CA PHE A 57 2.53 5.71 5.64
C PHE A 57 1.45 5.97 6.71
N LYS A 58 1.44 5.15 7.75
CA LYS A 58 0.41 5.16 8.82
C LYS A 58 -1.03 4.99 8.30
N ILE A 59 -1.22 4.25 7.19
CA ILE A 59 -2.54 4.03 6.60
C ILE A 59 -3.56 3.39 7.56
N LYS A 60 -3.08 2.67 8.59
CA LYS A 60 -3.94 2.06 9.61
C LYS A 60 -4.89 3.07 10.26
N ASP A 61 -4.42 4.29 10.56
CA ASP A 61 -5.27 5.30 11.23
C ASP A 61 -6.43 5.73 10.33
N ALA A 62 -6.14 5.95 9.04
CA ALA A 62 -7.16 6.27 8.03
C ALA A 62 -8.13 5.10 7.77
N LEU A 63 -7.63 3.87 7.74
CA LEU A 63 -8.47 2.67 7.61
C LEU A 63 -9.41 2.55 8.82
N MET A 64 -8.92 2.67 10.05
CA MET A 64 -9.77 2.62 11.24
C MET A 64 -10.88 3.66 11.21
N GLU A 65 -10.62 4.87 10.72
CA GLU A 65 -11.63 5.92 10.53
C GLU A 65 -12.69 5.50 9.51
N VAL A 66 -12.30 5.02 8.33
CA VAL A 66 -13.25 4.56 7.30
C VAL A 66 -14.10 3.38 7.78
N TYR A 67 -13.50 2.40 8.46
CA TYR A 67 -14.23 1.24 8.96
C TYR A 67 -15.15 1.60 10.14
N SER A 68 -14.89 2.69 10.87
CA SER A 68 -15.76 3.16 11.94
C SER A 68 -17.12 3.67 11.44
N GLU A 69 -17.22 4.01 10.15
CA GLU A 69 -18.46 4.41 9.49
C GLU A 69 -19.29 3.20 9.01
N ASP A 70 -18.77 1.97 9.18
CA ASP A 70 -19.37 0.68 8.78
C ASP A 70 -19.92 0.66 7.33
N PRO A 71 -19.12 1.05 6.32
CA PRO A 71 -19.59 1.06 4.95
C PRO A 71 -19.80 -0.37 4.40
N PRO A 72 -20.88 -0.62 3.65
CA PRO A 72 -21.20 -1.95 3.16
C PRO A 72 -20.21 -2.42 2.09
N ASN A 73 -19.93 -3.72 2.07
CA ASN A 73 -19.12 -4.41 1.05
C ASN A 73 -17.63 -4.04 1.01
N LEU A 74 -17.04 -3.60 2.13
CA LEU A 74 -15.58 -3.52 2.25
C LEU A 74 -14.94 -4.90 2.48
N PRO A 75 -13.67 -5.10 2.06
CA PRO A 75 -12.87 -6.23 2.54
C PRO A 75 -12.67 -6.15 4.06
N ASP A 76 -12.30 -7.25 4.71
CA ASP A 76 -11.99 -7.22 6.14
C ASP A 76 -10.75 -6.36 6.43
N LEU A 77 -10.76 -5.58 7.51
CA LEU A 77 -9.66 -4.68 7.85
C LEU A 77 -8.35 -5.44 8.11
N GLU A 78 -8.42 -6.58 8.80
CA GLU A 78 -7.24 -7.40 9.10
C GLU A 78 -6.65 -7.97 7.82
N ASP A 79 -7.50 -8.40 6.88
CA ASP A 79 -7.08 -8.84 5.55
C ASP A 79 -6.33 -7.73 4.78
N VAL A 80 -6.87 -6.51 4.76
CA VAL A 80 -6.20 -5.36 4.08
C VAL A 80 -4.82 -5.11 4.68
N LEU A 81 -4.70 -5.09 6.01
CA LEU A 81 -3.42 -4.89 6.70
C LEU A 81 -2.45 -6.06 6.45
N GLN A 82 -2.96 -7.28 6.39
CA GLN A 82 -2.18 -8.46 6.07
C GLN A 82 -1.66 -8.42 4.63
N HIS A 83 -2.48 -7.99 3.66
CA HIS A 83 -2.05 -7.87 2.26
C HIS A 83 -0.96 -6.81 2.08
N VAL A 84 -1.06 -5.66 2.75
CA VAL A 84 0.02 -4.66 2.75
C VAL A 84 1.31 -5.23 3.35
N SER A 85 1.19 -5.99 4.46
CA SER A 85 2.34 -6.65 5.09
C SER A 85 2.95 -7.72 4.19
N GLN A 86 2.13 -8.43 3.43
CA GLN A 86 2.58 -9.42 2.46
C GLN A 86 3.32 -8.78 1.29
N LEU A 87 2.85 -7.64 0.78
CA LEU A 87 3.56 -6.86 -0.24
C LEU A 87 4.95 -6.43 0.28
N ASP A 88 5.03 -5.92 1.51
CA ASP A 88 6.30 -5.56 2.14
C ASP A 88 7.25 -6.76 2.25
N TYR A 89 6.74 -7.89 2.73
CA TYR A 89 7.53 -9.11 2.88
C TYR A 89 8.11 -9.59 1.54
N GLN A 90 7.27 -9.67 0.50
CA GLN A 90 7.75 -10.13 -0.81
C GLN A 90 8.75 -9.14 -1.42
N ALA A 91 8.49 -7.84 -1.31
CA ALA A 91 9.43 -6.80 -1.75
C ALA A 91 10.74 -6.81 -0.94
N TYR A 92 10.71 -7.17 0.34
CA TYR A 92 11.91 -7.40 1.12
C TYR A 92 12.69 -8.63 0.62
N CYS A 93 12.00 -9.72 0.29
CA CYS A 93 12.64 -10.92 -0.24
C CYS A 93 13.37 -10.66 -1.57
N THR A 94 12.88 -9.78 -2.45
CA THR A 94 13.55 -9.47 -3.72
C THR A 94 14.94 -8.86 -3.53
N ILE A 95 15.15 -8.08 -2.46
CA ILE A 95 16.45 -7.48 -2.11
C ILE A 95 17.53 -8.57 -1.93
N PHE A 96 17.19 -9.69 -1.29
CA PHE A 96 18.12 -10.79 -1.05
C PHE A 96 18.15 -11.82 -2.19
N ALA A 97 17.07 -11.89 -2.97
CA ALA A 97 16.94 -12.85 -4.07
C ALA A 97 17.97 -12.62 -5.18
N ILE A 98 18.51 -11.41 -5.31
CA ILE A 98 19.62 -11.08 -6.23
C ILE A 98 20.83 -12.02 -6.00
N ASN A 99 21.10 -12.41 -4.74
CA ASN A 99 22.21 -13.32 -4.41
C ASN A 99 21.94 -14.77 -4.85
N GLY A 100 20.67 -15.15 -5.08
CA GLY A 100 20.25 -16.46 -5.55
C GLY A 100 20.21 -16.59 -7.08
N GLY A 101 20.58 -15.53 -7.81
CA GLY A 101 20.57 -15.49 -9.26
C GLY A 101 19.21 -15.07 -9.88
N PRO A 102 19.15 -14.93 -11.22
CA PRO A 102 18.02 -14.31 -11.91
C PRO A 102 16.68 -15.02 -11.71
N ASP A 103 16.67 -16.36 -11.63
CA ASP A 103 15.42 -17.13 -11.48
C ASP A 103 14.80 -16.94 -10.08
N SER A 104 15.64 -16.89 -9.05
CA SER A 104 15.21 -16.56 -7.68
C SER A 104 14.61 -15.16 -7.64
N PHE A 105 15.31 -14.17 -8.21
CA PHE A 105 14.82 -12.80 -8.29
C PHE A 105 13.45 -12.71 -9.01
N ARG A 106 13.31 -13.33 -10.19
CA ARG A 106 12.05 -13.35 -10.95
C ARG A 106 10.90 -13.96 -10.15
N LYS A 107 11.16 -15.03 -9.40
CA LYS A 107 10.15 -15.65 -8.54
C LYS A 107 9.63 -14.65 -7.51
N TYR A 108 10.51 -14.04 -6.71
CA TYR A 108 10.08 -13.11 -5.67
C TYR A 108 9.47 -11.82 -6.23
N MET A 109 9.93 -11.35 -7.39
CA MET A 109 9.29 -10.24 -8.09
C MET A 109 7.86 -10.60 -8.54
N ALA A 110 7.63 -11.81 -9.03
CA ALA A 110 6.28 -12.28 -9.37
C ALA A 110 5.37 -12.37 -8.12
N GLU A 111 5.89 -12.85 -6.99
CA GLU A 111 5.14 -12.88 -5.71
C GLU A 111 4.80 -11.46 -5.21
N ALA A 112 5.75 -10.53 -5.26
CA ALA A 112 5.51 -9.13 -4.93
C ALA A 112 4.49 -8.48 -5.88
N SER A 113 4.57 -8.82 -7.17
CA SER A 113 3.63 -8.36 -8.19
C SER A 113 2.21 -8.87 -7.90
N ASN A 114 2.05 -10.13 -7.54
CA ASN A 114 0.75 -10.69 -7.17
C ASN A 114 0.21 -10.02 -5.89
N ALA A 115 1.04 -9.80 -4.88
CA ALA A 115 0.65 -9.12 -3.66
C ALA A 115 0.17 -7.68 -3.92
N LEU A 116 0.82 -6.97 -4.84
CA LEU A 116 0.39 -5.63 -5.26
C LEU A 116 -1.02 -5.65 -5.89
N ASP A 117 -1.37 -6.66 -6.69
CA ASP A 117 -2.71 -6.75 -7.29
C ASP A 117 -3.80 -6.88 -6.24
N VAL A 118 -3.51 -7.65 -5.18
CA VAL A 118 -4.42 -7.79 -4.05
C VAL A 118 -4.59 -6.46 -3.33
N CYS A 119 -3.50 -5.74 -3.02
CA CYS A 119 -3.58 -4.40 -2.43
C CYS A 119 -4.37 -3.43 -3.32
N ILE A 120 -4.15 -3.41 -4.64
CA ILE A 120 -4.87 -2.53 -5.56
C ILE A 120 -6.37 -2.83 -5.55
N LYS A 121 -6.75 -4.11 -5.49
CA LYS A 121 -8.15 -4.54 -5.39
C LYS A 121 -8.79 -4.00 -4.11
N ASP A 122 -8.14 -4.18 -2.96
CA ASP A 122 -8.63 -3.71 -1.66
C ASP A 122 -8.79 -2.19 -1.64
N PHE A 123 -7.75 -1.46 -2.05
CA PHE A 123 -7.78 0.00 -2.09
C PHE A 123 -8.73 0.55 -3.16
N THR A 124 -9.08 -0.24 -4.17
CA THR A 124 -10.16 0.12 -5.11
C THR A 124 -11.54 -0.01 -4.49
N ALA A 125 -11.79 -1.02 -3.66
CA ALA A 125 -13.04 -1.12 -2.91
C ALA A 125 -13.17 0.03 -1.90
N LEU A 126 -12.10 0.29 -1.14
CA LEU A 126 -12.04 1.39 -0.18
C LEU A 126 -12.23 2.76 -0.83
N ALA A 127 -11.52 3.03 -1.93
CA ALA A 127 -11.66 4.30 -2.65
C ALA A 127 -13.08 4.52 -3.19
N LYS A 128 -13.77 3.47 -3.64
CA LYS A 128 -15.18 3.57 -4.05
C LYS A 128 -16.09 3.91 -2.87
N ALA A 129 -15.90 3.26 -1.73
CA ALA A 129 -16.72 3.48 -0.55
C ALA A 129 -16.63 4.92 -0.03
N VAL A 130 -15.42 5.49 0.04
CA VAL A 130 -15.21 6.86 0.56
C VAL A 130 -15.54 7.98 -0.44
N GLN A 131 -15.86 7.63 -1.69
CA GLN A 131 -16.27 8.56 -2.74
C GLN A 131 -17.77 8.50 -3.05
N SER A 132 -18.50 7.56 -2.43
CA SER A 132 -19.94 7.36 -2.58
C SER A 132 -20.71 8.24 -1.60
#